data_AF-A0A2D6N6D2-F1
#
_entry.id   AF-A0A2D6N6D2-F1
#
_cell.length_a   1.000
_cell.length_b   1.000
_cell.length_c   1.000
_cell.angle_alpha   90.00
_cell.angle_beta   90.00
_cell.angle_gamma   90.00
#
_symmetry.space_group_name_H-M   'P 1'
#
loop_
_entity.id
_entity.type
_entity.pdbx_description
1 polymer ?
#
loop_
_entity_poly.entity_id
_entity_poly.type
_entity_poly.pdbx_seq_one_letter_code
_entity_poly.pdbx_strand_id
1 'polypeptide(L)'
;MASGEPPLFGRRFTIVSVIIVVLGLIYLVFRSDPQLRPRLYPPEAVASGFTNPRALAFGSDGLLYVAEAGNGGGTSGRVSRITVDGQSEVIAMGLPSNSDRGRLRPAGPTSLWPLGAAFLVTTGSAGDELIRVRRQQPSVPAADLQSVLAKVGLTGSLAPLGLAGDGEHVVILEAASATLVRLDLRDPDNPQPMVVGR
;
A
#
# COMPACT_ATOMS: atom_id res chain seq x y z
N MET A 1 72.29 -37.78 38.33
CA MET A 1 72.00 -36.69 37.37
C MET A 1 71.23 -37.30 36.21
N ALA A 2 69.96 -36.93 36.04
CA ALA A 2 69.14 -36.93 34.81
C ALA A 2 67.65 -37.11 35.16
N SER A 3 66.96 -36.00 35.43
CA SER A 3 65.49 -35.94 35.42
C SER A 3 65.06 -35.47 34.01
N GLY A 4 64.67 -36.40 33.15
CA GLY A 4 64.10 -36.07 31.83
C GLY A 4 62.62 -35.74 31.96
N GLU A 5 62.23 -34.52 31.62
CA GLU A 5 60.80 -34.20 31.47
C GLU A 5 60.21 -34.94 30.26
N PRO A 6 58.96 -35.45 30.36
CA PRO A 6 58.33 -36.18 29.28
C PRO A 6 58.03 -35.28 28.07
N PRO A 7 58.10 -35.82 26.83
CA PRO A 7 58.00 -35.03 25.62
C PRO A 7 56.63 -34.34 25.47
N LEU A 8 56.66 -33.03 25.27
CA LEU A 8 55.49 -32.13 25.11
C LEU A 8 54.67 -32.37 23.81
N PHE A 9 55.00 -33.41 23.03
CA PHE A 9 54.52 -33.60 21.66
C PHE A 9 53.03 -34.01 21.59
N GLY A 10 52.45 -34.59 22.64
CA GLY A 10 51.05 -35.05 22.64
C GLY A 10 50.00 -34.02 23.05
N ARG A 11 50.31 -33.07 23.96
CA ARG A 11 49.30 -32.17 24.55
C ARG A 11 48.83 -31.03 23.63
N ARG A 12 49.68 -30.58 22.72
CA ARG A 12 49.35 -29.46 21.82
C ARG A 12 48.37 -29.86 20.71
N PHE A 13 48.46 -31.08 20.20
CA PHE A 13 47.50 -31.62 19.24
C PHE A 13 46.11 -31.82 19.85
N THR A 14 46.03 -32.30 21.09
CA THR A 14 44.75 -32.48 21.79
C THR A 14 44.00 -31.16 21.98
N ILE A 15 44.69 -30.08 22.37
CA ILE A 15 44.06 -28.77 22.61
C ILE A 15 43.49 -28.20 21.30
N VAL A 16 44.25 -28.27 20.19
CA VAL A 16 43.79 -27.77 18.89
C VAL A 16 42.60 -28.59 18.38
N SER A 17 42.62 -29.91 18.53
CA SER A 17 41.48 -30.77 18.19
C SER A 17 40.22 -30.44 18.99
N VAL A 18 40.36 -30.17 20.29
CA VAL A 18 39.23 -29.78 21.15
C VAL A 18 38.66 -28.43 20.72
N ILE A 19 39.49 -27.45 20.39
CA ILE A 19 39.04 -26.13 19.91
C ILE A 19 38.27 -26.27 18.60
N ILE A 20 38.77 -27.06 17.65
CA ILE A 20 38.10 -27.26 16.35
C ILE A 20 36.73 -27.93 16.55
N VAL A 21 36.64 -28.93 17.42
CA VAL A 21 35.36 -29.61 17.74
C VAL A 21 34.38 -28.64 18.41
N VAL A 22 34.85 -27.84 19.39
CA VAL A 22 34.00 -26.86 20.08
C VAL A 22 33.50 -25.79 19.11
N LEU A 23 34.37 -25.25 18.25
CA LEU A 23 33.98 -24.28 17.23
C LEU A 23 33.01 -24.89 16.20
N GLY A 24 33.23 -26.15 15.80
CA GLY A 24 32.31 -26.88 14.92
C GLY A 24 30.94 -27.10 15.55
N LEU A 25 30.88 -27.44 16.83
CA LEU A 25 29.63 -27.59 17.59
C LEU A 25 28.92 -26.25 17.77
N ILE A 26 29.65 -25.19 18.10
CA ILE A 26 29.11 -23.82 18.17
C ILE A 26 28.54 -23.42 16.79
N TYR A 27 29.28 -23.66 15.71
CA TYR A 27 28.80 -23.41 14.34
C TYR A 27 27.54 -24.22 14.00
N LEU A 28 27.46 -25.48 14.42
CA LEU A 28 26.26 -26.33 14.26
C LEU A 28 25.05 -25.78 15.04
N VAL A 29 25.25 -25.28 16.26
CA VAL A 29 24.20 -24.63 17.07
C VAL A 29 23.73 -23.32 16.41
N PHE A 30 24.64 -22.47 15.93
CA PHE A 30 24.27 -21.21 15.27
C PHE A 30 23.64 -21.39 13.88
N ARG A 31 24.04 -22.41 13.10
CA ARG A 31 23.42 -22.72 11.79
C ARG A 31 21.98 -23.20 11.94
N SER A 32 21.64 -23.76 13.09
CA SER A 32 20.35 -24.39 13.35
C SER A 32 19.42 -23.51 14.17
N ASP A 33 19.55 -22.18 14.16
CA ASP A 33 18.58 -21.31 14.82
C ASP A 33 17.27 -21.19 14.00
N PRO A 34 16.20 -21.94 14.33
CA PRO A 34 14.91 -21.82 13.65
C PRO A 34 14.23 -20.46 13.89
N GLN A 35 14.72 -19.64 14.82
CA GLN A 35 14.13 -18.32 15.13
C GLN A 35 14.26 -17.32 13.97
N LEU A 36 15.16 -17.57 13.01
CA LEU A 36 15.31 -16.74 11.81
C LEU A 36 14.27 -17.06 10.72
N ARG A 37 13.39 -18.05 10.92
CA ARG A 37 12.25 -18.26 10.03
C ARG A 37 11.13 -17.31 10.46
N PRO A 38 10.65 -16.40 9.60
CA PRO A 38 9.43 -15.68 9.88
C PRO A 38 8.35 -16.71 10.26
N ARG A 39 7.69 -16.53 11.41
CA ARG A 39 6.47 -17.27 11.70
C ARG A 39 5.47 -16.87 10.62
N LEU A 40 5.33 -17.72 9.62
CA LEU A 40 4.31 -17.56 8.58
C LEU A 40 2.99 -17.91 9.24
N TYR A 41 2.27 -16.90 9.68
CA TYR A 41 0.85 -17.05 10.00
C TYR A 41 0.13 -17.42 8.70
N PRO A 42 -0.74 -18.44 8.70
CA PRO A 42 -1.55 -18.72 7.53
C PRO A 42 -2.35 -17.46 7.16
N PRO A 43 -2.55 -17.16 5.87
CA PRO A 43 -3.37 -16.03 5.47
C PRO A 43 -4.77 -16.14 6.09
N GLU A 44 -5.22 -15.05 6.71
CA GLU A 44 -6.55 -14.95 7.31
C GLU A 44 -7.40 -13.95 6.53
N ALA A 45 -8.66 -14.32 6.23
CA ALA A 45 -9.62 -13.41 5.66
C ALA A 45 -10.20 -12.52 6.78
N VAL A 46 -9.77 -11.27 6.83
CA VAL A 46 -10.20 -10.31 7.88
C VAL A 46 -11.57 -9.65 7.60
N ALA A 47 -12.03 -9.68 6.35
CA ALA A 47 -13.34 -9.20 5.92
C ALA A 47 -13.70 -9.79 4.54
N SER A 48 -14.99 -9.84 4.20
CA SER A 48 -15.48 -10.31 2.90
C SER A 48 -16.74 -9.55 2.46
N GLY A 49 -17.26 -9.85 1.27
CA GLY A 49 -18.48 -9.22 0.73
C GLY A 49 -18.26 -7.92 -0.07
N PHE A 50 -17.01 -7.56 -0.35
CA PHE A 50 -16.68 -6.40 -1.18
C PHE A 50 -17.06 -6.57 -2.65
N THR A 51 -17.35 -5.45 -3.31
CA THR A 51 -17.67 -5.38 -4.74
C THR A 51 -16.52 -4.75 -5.51
N ASN A 52 -15.74 -5.60 -6.18
CA ASN A 52 -14.54 -5.18 -6.93
C ASN A 52 -13.61 -4.26 -6.10
N PRO A 53 -13.11 -4.71 -4.93
CA PRO A 53 -12.17 -3.94 -4.13
C PRO A 53 -10.88 -3.69 -4.92
N ARG A 54 -10.36 -2.46 -4.88
CA ARG A 54 -9.18 -2.03 -5.66
C ARG A 54 -8.03 -1.51 -4.81
N ALA A 55 -8.35 -0.84 -3.71
CA ALA A 55 -7.33 -0.28 -2.84
C ALA A 55 -7.79 -0.29 -1.38
N LEU A 56 -6.83 -0.20 -0.49
CA LEU A 56 -7.04 -0.08 0.94
C LEU A 56 -6.10 0.95 1.55
N ALA A 57 -6.52 1.58 2.64
CA ALA A 57 -5.70 2.49 3.43
C ALA A 57 -6.15 2.48 4.89
N PHE A 58 -5.21 2.68 5.81
CA PHE A 58 -5.56 2.99 7.19
C PHE A 58 -5.94 4.47 7.31
N GLY A 59 -7.07 4.73 7.98
CA GLY A 59 -7.47 6.07 8.36
C GLY A 59 -6.63 6.61 9.51
N SER A 60 -6.75 7.91 9.78
CA SER A 60 -6.18 8.55 10.97
C SER A 60 -6.80 8.04 12.28
N ASP A 61 -7.96 7.39 12.20
CA ASP A 61 -8.65 6.71 13.30
C ASP A 61 -8.17 5.26 13.53
N GLY A 62 -7.18 4.80 12.75
CA GLY A 62 -6.60 3.46 12.87
C GLY A 62 -7.47 2.34 12.28
N LEU A 63 -8.60 2.67 11.64
CA LEU A 63 -9.46 1.69 10.98
C LEU A 63 -9.02 1.49 9.52
N LEU A 64 -9.36 0.32 8.97
CA LEU A 64 -9.05 -0.03 7.59
C LEU A 64 -10.18 0.43 6.67
N TYR A 65 -9.84 1.09 5.57
CA TYR A 65 -10.79 1.55 4.55
C TYR A 65 -10.50 0.89 3.22
N VAL A 66 -11.54 0.58 2.46
CA VAL A 66 -11.46 -0.13 1.18
C VAL A 66 -12.22 0.67 0.13
N ALA A 67 -11.56 0.98 -0.99
CA ALA A 67 -12.20 1.49 -2.18
C ALA A 67 -12.75 0.34 -3.01
N GLU A 68 -14.04 0.41 -3.32
CA GLU A 68 -14.78 -0.58 -4.10
C GLU A 68 -15.24 0.05 -5.41
N ALA A 69 -14.81 -0.55 -6.53
CA ALA A 69 -15.12 -0.03 -7.86
C ALA A 69 -16.60 -0.16 -8.24
N GLY A 70 -17.38 -0.95 -7.48
CA GLY A 70 -18.80 -1.19 -7.77
C GLY A 70 -19.02 -2.17 -8.91
N ASN A 71 -20.23 -2.16 -9.47
CA ASN A 71 -20.72 -3.14 -10.45
C ASN A 71 -20.71 -2.65 -11.91
N GLY A 72 -20.29 -1.42 -12.18
CA GLY A 72 -20.19 -0.90 -13.55
C GLY A 72 -21.47 -0.24 -14.07
N GLY A 73 -22.43 0.04 -13.17
CA GLY A 73 -23.70 0.70 -13.48
C GLY A 73 -23.77 2.13 -12.93
N GLY A 74 -23.08 3.08 -13.57
CA GLY A 74 -23.18 4.51 -13.24
C GLY A 74 -22.42 4.88 -11.97
N THR A 75 -23.09 4.86 -10.82
CA THR A 75 -22.58 5.40 -9.54
C THR A 75 -22.56 4.37 -8.41
N SER A 76 -22.32 3.10 -8.73
CA SER A 76 -22.28 2.01 -7.74
C SER A 76 -20.98 1.87 -6.96
N GLY A 77 -20.02 2.78 -7.14
CA GLY A 77 -18.75 2.79 -6.42
C GLY A 77 -18.93 3.26 -4.99
N ARG A 78 -18.07 2.79 -4.09
CA ARG A 78 -18.16 3.11 -2.66
C ARG A 78 -16.81 3.06 -1.96
N VAL A 79 -16.79 3.60 -0.75
CA VAL A 79 -15.73 3.37 0.24
C VAL A 79 -16.36 2.73 1.46
N SER A 80 -15.78 1.62 1.91
CA SER A 80 -16.21 0.89 3.09
C SER A 80 -15.12 0.95 4.16
N ARG A 81 -15.55 0.98 5.42
CA ARG A 81 -14.71 0.93 6.60
C ARG A 81 -14.84 -0.41 7.27
N ILE A 82 -13.71 -1.01 7.63
CA ILE A 82 -13.63 -2.27 8.34
C ILE A 82 -13.29 -1.98 9.79
N THR A 83 -14.18 -2.43 10.65
CA THR A 83 -14.06 -2.38 12.11
C THR A 83 -13.06 -3.42 12.61
N VAL A 84 -12.62 -3.29 13.86
CA VAL A 84 -11.63 -4.20 14.47
C VAL A 84 -12.17 -5.65 14.56
N ASP A 85 -13.49 -5.80 14.65
CA ASP A 85 -14.21 -7.08 14.62
C ASP A 85 -14.53 -7.59 13.21
N GLY A 86 -13.99 -6.95 12.16
CA GLY A 86 -14.12 -7.39 10.77
C GLY A 86 -15.44 -7.04 10.09
N GLN A 87 -16.33 -6.27 10.75
CA GLN A 87 -17.58 -5.80 10.15
C GLN A 87 -17.31 -4.63 9.18
N SER A 88 -17.98 -4.67 8.02
CA SER A 88 -17.90 -3.64 7.00
C SER A 88 -19.05 -2.64 7.14
N GLU A 89 -18.73 -1.36 7.19
CA GLU A 89 -19.67 -0.23 7.16
C GLU A 89 -19.39 0.63 5.94
N VAL A 90 -20.42 0.90 5.12
CA VAL A 90 -20.29 1.83 3.99
C VAL A 90 -20.20 3.26 4.52
N ILE A 91 -19.09 3.96 4.24
CA ILE A 91 -18.89 5.35 4.67
C ILE A 91 -19.20 6.38 3.58
N ALA A 92 -19.12 5.97 2.31
CA ALA A 92 -19.55 6.75 1.16
C ALA A 92 -20.01 5.85 0.03
N MET A 93 -21.02 6.30 -0.69
CA MET A 93 -21.64 5.61 -1.82
C MET A 93 -21.90 6.60 -2.95
N GLY A 94 -22.39 6.12 -4.09
CA GLY A 94 -22.68 7.00 -5.22
C GLY A 94 -21.43 7.43 -5.99
N LEU A 95 -20.28 6.77 -5.79
CA LEU A 95 -19.06 7.09 -6.53
C LEU A 95 -19.14 6.52 -7.96
N PRO A 96 -18.52 7.19 -8.95
CA PRO A 96 -18.42 6.69 -10.32
C PRO A 96 -18.03 5.21 -10.38
N SER A 97 -18.72 4.47 -11.24
CA SER A 97 -18.61 3.03 -11.41
C SER A 97 -19.14 2.68 -12.80
N ASN A 98 -18.45 3.12 -13.85
CA ASN A 98 -18.85 2.81 -15.21
C ASN A 98 -18.25 1.45 -15.65
N SER A 99 -18.90 0.79 -16.60
CA SER A 99 -18.29 -0.32 -17.29
C SER A 99 -17.24 0.24 -18.25
N ASP A 100 -15.97 -0.03 -17.96
CA ASP A 100 -14.88 0.43 -18.80
C ASP A 100 -15.01 -0.24 -20.19
N ARG A 101 -15.06 0.57 -21.26
CA ARG A 101 -15.39 0.15 -22.64
C ARG A 101 -14.30 -0.77 -23.22
N GLY A 102 -14.29 -2.03 -22.80
CA GLY A 102 -13.34 -3.05 -23.25
C GLY A 102 -12.55 -3.76 -22.13
N ARG A 103 -12.75 -3.44 -20.85
CA ARG A 103 -12.16 -4.19 -19.73
C ARG A 103 -13.24 -4.96 -18.98
N LEU A 104 -12.94 -6.20 -18.59
CA LEU A 104 -13.89 -7.11 -17.91
C LEU A 104 -14.25 -6.69 -16.47
N ARG A 105 -13.88 -5.48 -16.02
CA ARG A 105 -14.12 -4.99 -14.65
C ARG A 105 -14.60 -3.54 -14.66
N PRO A 106 -15.60 -3.18 -13.83
CA PRO A 106 -16.05 -1.81 -13.64
C PRO A 106 -14.92 -0.85 -13.30
N ALA A 107 -14.75 0.24 -14.04
CA ALA A 107 -13.91 1.34 -13.58
C ALA A 107 -14.71 2.14 -12.54
N GLY A 108 -14.12 2.31 -11.37
CA GLY A 108 -14.66 3.04 -10.22
C GLY A 108 -13.51 3.38 -9.28
N PRO A 109 -13.76 3.70 -8.00
CA PRO A 109 -12.71 3.96 -7.01
C PRO A 109 -11.47 3.07 -7.18
N THR A 110 -10.36 3.63 -7.64
CA THR A 110 -9.12 2.91 -7.98
C THR A 110 -8.11 2.95 -6.85
N SER A 111 -8.01 4.09 -6.16
CA SER A 111 -7.11 4.28 -5.03
C SER A 111 -7.71 5.26 -4.03
N LEU A 112 -7.25 5.18 -2.78
CA LEU A 112 -7.64 6.11 -1.73
C LEU A 112 -6.43 6.51 -0.88
N TRP A 113 -6.43 7.74 -0.39
CA TRP A 113 -5.42 8.26 0.52
C TRP A 113 -6.06 9.02 1.68
N PRO A 114 -5.68 8.74 2.96
CA PRO A 114 -6.20 9.45 4.11
C PRO A 114 -5.78 10.92 4.12
N LEU A 115 -6.72 11.81 4.41
CA LEU A 115 -6.53 13.25 4.54
C LEU A 115 -7.28 13.75 5.79
N GLY A 116 -6.62 13.67 6.94
CA GLY A 116 -7.27 13.94 8.23
C GLY A 116 -8.46 13.01 8.47
N ALA A 117 -9.65 13.58 8.65
CA ALA A 117 -10.91 12.84 8.79
C ALA A 117 -11.59 12.49 7.45
N ALA A 118 -10.98 12.85 6.32
CA ALA A 118 -11.45 12.58 4.97
C ALA A 118 -10.54 11.59 4.24
N PHE A 119 -10.95 11.19 3.05
CA PHE A 119 -10.15 10.44 2.08
C PHE A 119 -10.19 11.16 0.75
N LEU A 120 -9.05 11.20 0.06
CA LEU A 120 -9.01 11.46 -1.37
C LEU A 120 -9.15 10.13 -2.10
N VAL A 121 -10.00 10.09 -3.12
CA VAL A 121 -10.31 8.89 -3.88
C VAL A 121 -10.19 9.20 -5.37
N THR A 122 -9.36 8.44 -6.09
CA THR A 122 -9.36 8.48 -7.56
C THR A 122 -10.39 7.49 -8.09
N THR A 123 -11.09 7.82 -9.16
CA THR A 123 -12.06 6.90 -9.79
C THR A 123 -11.56 6.34 -11.13
N GLY A 124 -10.43 6.81 -11.65
CA GLY A 124 -9.88 6.39 -12.94
C GLY A 124 -10.88 6.53 -14.08
N SER A 125 -10.82 5.66 -15.10
CA SER A 125 -11.69 5.71 -16.29
C SER A 125 -13.21 5.71 -16.02
N ALA A 126 -13.61 5.56 -14.76
CA ALA A 126 -14.98 5.73 -14.25
C ALA A 126 -15.55 7.14 -14.39
N GLY A 127 -14.67 8.14 -14.33
CA GLY A 127 -15.01 9.55 -14.33
C GLY A 127 -13.81 10.48 -14.37
N ASP A 128 -12.59 9.93 -14.29
CA ASP A 128 -11.33 10.64 -14.19
C ASP A 128 -11.38 11.74 -13.11
N GLU A 129 -11.98 11.42 -11.97
CA GLU A 129 -12.16 12.36 -10.86
C GLU A 129 -11.24 12.05 -9.67
N LEU A 130 -10.83 13.11 -9.00
CA LEU A 130 -10.37 13.09 -7.63
C LEU A 130 -11.53 13.56 -6.75
N ILE A 131 -11.97 12.69 -5.85
CA ILE A 131 -13.15 12.92 -5.02
C ILE A 131 -12.72 12.93 -3.55
N ARG A 132 -13.18 13.92 -2.80
CA ARG A 132 -13.04 13.93 -1.35
C ARG A 132 -14.24 13.25 -0.70
N VAL A 133 -13.95 12.23 0.08
CA VAL A 133 -14.93 11.39 0.76
C VAL A 133 -14.82 11.59 2.26
N ARG A 134 -15.97 11.75 2.93
CA ARG A 134 -16.08 11.85 4.40
C ARG A 134 -17.21 10.95 4.88
N ARG A 135 -17.04 10.39 6.07
CA ARG A 135 -18.05 9.50 6.66
C ARG A 135 -19.38 10.24 6.83
N GLN A 136 -20.47 9.62 6.36
CA GLN A 136 -21.85 10.13 6.49
C GLN A 136 -22.06 11.54 5.90
N GLN A 137 -21.19 11.96 4.98
CA GLN A 137 -21.32 13.22 4.25
C GLN A 137 -21.41 12.94 2.75
N PRO A 138 -22.07 13.81 1.97
CA PRO A 138 -22.00 13.74 0.53
C PRO A 138 -20.54 13.78 0.05
N SER A 139 -20.21 12.94 -0.92
CA SER A 139 -18.92 12.98 -1.62
C SER A 139 -18.81 14.32 -2.37
N VAL A 140 -17.63 14.94 -2.31
CA VAL A 140 -17.38 16.24 -2.94
C VAL A 140 -16.32 16.05 -4.02
N PRO A 141 -16.58 16.38 -5.30
CA PRO A 141 -15.55 16.42 -6.33
C PRO A 141 -14.47 17.43 -5.91
N ALA A 142 -13.23 16.98 -5.80
CA ALA A 142 -12.08 17.83 -5.48
C ALA A 142 -11.39 18.32 -6.76
N ALA A 143 -11.28 17.47 -7.78
CA ALA A 143 -10.76 17.86 -9.08
C ALA A 143 -11.23 16.92 -10.19
N ASP A 144 -11.38 17.49 -11.39
CA ASP A 144 -11.35 16.75 -12.65
C ASP A 144 -9.88 16.46 -13.02
N LEU A 145 -9.49 15.19 -13.00
CA LEU A 145 -8.10 14.78 -13.23
C LEU A 145 -7.67 15.07 -14.66
N GLN A 146 -8.56 14.97 -15.64
CA GLN A 146 -8.23 15.33 -17.03
C GLN A 146 -7.74 16.78 -17.11
N SER A 147 -8.50 17.71 -16.54
CA SER A 147 -8.18 19.14 -16.52
C SER A 147 -6.93 19.44 -15.70
N VAL A 148 -6.74 18.78 -14.56
CA VAL A 148 -5.56 18.97 -13.71
C VAL A 148 -4.31 18.43 -14.38
N LEU A 149 -4.35 17.22 -14.93
CA LEU A 149 -3.20 16.57 -15.53
C LEU A 149 -2.84 17.17 -16.90
N ALA A 150 -3.81 17.72 -17.63
CA ALA A 150 -3.54 18.49 -18.85
C ALA A 150 -2.63 19.70 -18.62
N LYS A 151 -2.67 20.33 -17.42
CA LYS A 151 -1.78 21.45 -17.07
C LYS A 151 -0.30 21.06 -17.03
N VAL A 152 0.01 19.78 -16.85
CA VAL A 152 1.38 19.23 -16.91
C VAL A 152 1.65 18.48 -18.21
N GLY A 153 0.81 18.68 -19.23
CA GLY A 153 0.97 18.09 -20.55
C GLY A 153 0.54 16.62 -20.67
N LEU A 154 -0.12 16.08 -19.64
CA LEU A 154 -0.69 14.74 -19.69
C LEU A 154 -2.11 14.83 -20.25
N THR A 155 -2.28 14.43 -21.50
CA THR A 155 -3.57 14.47 -22.21
C THR A 155 -3.95 13.09 -22.70
N GLY A 156 -5.25 12.79 -22.76
CA GLY A 156 -5.77 11.55 -23.33
C GLY A 156 -6.35 10.63 -22.26
N SER A 157 -6.32 9.32 -22.51
CA SER A 157 -6.87 8.35 -21.55
C SER A 157 -6.07 8.34 -20.26
N LEU A 158 -6.73 8.55 -19.12
CA LEU A 158 -6.11 8.46 -17.80
C LEU A 158 -6.36 7.08 -17.18
N ALA A 159 -5.42 6.66 -16.35
CA ALA A 159 -5.41 5.43 -15.60
C ALA A 159 -4.70 5.63 -14.25
N PRO A 160 -5.27 6.44 -13.34
CA PRO A 160 -4.72 6.61 -12.01
C PRO A 160 -4.84 5.29 -11.24
N LEU A 161 -3.70 4.72 -10.86
CA LEU A 161 -3.60 3.45 -10.16
C LEU A 161 -3.32 3.60 -8.67
N GLY A 162 -2.71 4.71 -8.27
CA GLY A 162 -2.26 4.89 -6.89
C GLY A 162 -2.28 6.34 -6.45
N LEU A 163 -2.52 6.53 -5.16
CA LEU A 163 -2.36 7.78 -4.44
C LEU A 163 -1.44 7.54 -3.25
N ALA A 164 -0.51 8.47 -3.02
CA ALA A 164 0.30 8.52 -1.82
C ALA A 164 0.58 9.98 -1.45
N GLY A 165 0.63 10.34 -0.18
CA GLY A 165 0.78 11.74 0.22
C GLY A 165 1.52 11.95 1.52
N ASP A 166 1.68 13.22 1.88
CA ASP A 166 2.31 13.67 3.14
C ASP A 166 1.39 14.58 3.97
N GLY A 167 0.15 14.82 3.49
CA GLY A 167 -0.83 15.71 4.11
C GLY A 167 -0.89 17.09 3.48
N GLU A 168 0.25 17.60 2.99
CA GLU A 168 0.35 18.86 2.23
C GLU A 168 0.34 18.60 0.72
N HIS A 169 0.68 17.39 0.30
CA HIS A 169 0.75 16.98 -1.08
C HIS A 169 0.19 15.57 -1.24
N VAL A 170 -0.25 15.30 -2.46
CA VAL A 170 -0.55 13.95 -2.92
C VAL A 170 0.13 13.70 -4.25
N VAL A 171 0.60 12.47 -4.46
CA VAL A 171 1.20 11.97 -5.68
C VAL A 171 0.23 10.98 -6.29
N ILE A 172 -0.12 11.23 -7.55
CA ILE A 172 -0.91 10.33 -8.38
C ILE A 172 0.06 9.50 -9.23
N LEU A 173 -0.09 8.18 -9.16
CA LEU A 173 0.51 7.27 -10.13
C LEU A 173 -0.42 7.15 -11.33
N GLU A 174 -0.03 7.78 -12.44
CA GLU A 174 -0.76 7.74 -13.71
C GLU A 174 -0.14 6.71 -14.65
N ALA A 175 -0.81 5.58 -14.82
CA ALA A 175 -0.26 4.44 -15.52
C ALA A 175 -0.25 4.57 -17.04
N ALA A 176 -1.23 5.28 -17.62
CA ALA A 176 -1.30 5.43 -19.08
C ALA A 176 -0.11 6.23 -19.63
N SER A 177 0.43 7.15 -18.82
CA SER A 177 1.60 7.96 -19.16
C SER A 177 2.87 7.56 -18.41
N ALA A 178 2.84 6.50 -17.60
CA ALA A 178 3.95 6.06 -16.74
C ALA A 178 4.57 7.21 -15.91
N THR A 179 3.72 8.08 -15.36
CA THR A 179 4.16 9.33 -14.71
C THR A 179 3.65 9.42 -13.28
N LEU A 180 4.46 10.03 -12.41
CA LEU A 180 4.04 10.47 -11.08
C LEU A 180 3.73 11.97 -11.14
N VAL A 181 2.53 12.35 -10.71
CA VAL A 181 2.12 13.76 -10.67
C VAL A 181 1.87 14.17 -9.23
N ARG A 182 2.63 15.17 -8.77
CA ARG A 182 2.42 15.76 -7.45
C ARG A 182 1.39 16.87 -7.53
N LEU A 183 0.38 16.81 -6.68
CA LEU A 183 -0.59 17.85 -6.44
C LEU A 183 -0.35 18.49 -5.07
N ASP A 184 -0.56 19.79 -5.00
CA ASP A 184 -0.59 20.60 -3.78
C ASP A 184 -1.98 20.52 -3.15
N LEU A 185 -2.04 20.19 -1.85
CA LEU A 185 -3.26 20.03 -1.07
C LEU A 185 -3.52 21.17 -0.08
N ARG A 186 -2.81 22.31 -0.17
CA ARG A 186 -3.12 23.50 0.67
C ARG A 186 -4.56 23.98 0.49
N ASP A 187 -5.13 23.75 -0.69
CA ASP A 187 -6.57 23.78 -0.94
C ASP A 187 -7.05 22.39 -1.41
N PRO A 188 -7.51 21.52 -0.48
CA PRO A 188 -7.91 20.15 -0.82
C PRO A 188 -9.13 20.04 -1.73
N ASP A 189 -9.92 21.12 -1.83
CA ASP A 189 -11.12 21.17 -2.67
C ASP A 189 -10.80 21.70 -4.08
N ASN A 190 -9.55 22.12 -4.32
CA ASN A 190 -9.06 22.54 -5.63
C ASN A 190 -7.53 22.28 -5.76
N PRO A 191 -7.09 21.02 -5.67
CA PRO A 191 -5.67 20.70 -5.67
C PRO A 191 -5.02 21.03 -7.01
N GLN A 192 -3.84 21.64 -6.97
CA GLN A 192 -3.13 22.09 -8.17
C GLN A 192 -1.88 21.24 -8.44
N PRO A 193 -1.57 20.96 -9.71
CA PRO A 193 -0.36 20.21 -10.03
C PRO A 193 0.87 21.09 -9.79
N MET A 194 1.89 20.47 -9.21
CA MET A 194 3.18 21.12 -9.03
C MET A 194 4.02 20.90 -10.29
N VAL A 195 4.34 21.99 -11.00
CA VAL A 195 5.32 21.96 -12.07
C VAL A 195 6.70 21.93 -11.42
N VAL A 196 7.32 20.75 -11.34
CA VAL A 196 8.74 20.67 -10.99
C VAL A 196 9.50 21.21 -12.20
N GLY A 197 10.12 22.37 -12.05
CA GLY A 197 11.01 22.93 -13.08
C GLY A 197 12.05 21.88 -13.48
N ARG A 198 12.16 21.63 -14.78
CA ARG A 198 13.23 20.79 -15.34
C ARG A 198 14.58 21.48 -15.24
#